data_AF-A0AAW5ZCW9-F1
#
_entry.id   AF-A0AAW5ZCW9-F1
#
_cell.length_a   1.000
_cell.length_b   1.000
_cell.length_c   1.000
_cell.angle_alpha   90.00
_cell.angle_beta   90.00
_cell.angle_gamma   90.00
#
_symmetry.space_group_name_H-M   'P 1'
#
loop_
_entity.id
_entity.type
_entity.pdbx_description
1 polymer ?
#
loop_
_entity_poly.entity_id
_entity_poly.type
_entity_poly.pdbx_seq_one_letter_code
_entity_poly.pdbx_strand_id
1 'polypeptide(L)'
;YELCDGVAGGYDWQRVQQLAADARCGSVRMVGIPLPVLTGLADISTALSRLAGKEPMLTRSKIRELTHADWSASNNRISEDINWFPGI
;
A
#
# COMPACT_ATOMS: atom_id res chain seq x y z
N TYR A 1 18.32 -6.76 2.64
CA TYR A 1 18.03 -5.32 2.84
C TYR A 1 16.63 -5.05 2.35
N GLU A 2 15.85 -4.24 3.05
CA GLU A 2 14.60 -3.70 2.50
C GLU A 2 15.01 -2.61 1.50
N LEU A 3 14.49 -2.68 0.26
CA LEU A 3 14.84 -1.74 -0.79
C LEU A 3 13.67 -0.79 -1.01
N CYS A 4 13.96 0.51 -1.08
CA CYS A 4 13.04 1.54 -1.50
C CYS A 4 13.65 2.40 -2.60
N ASP A 5 12.84 3.25 -3.22
CA ASP A 5 13.24 4.19 -4.28
C ASP A 5 13.98 5.43 -3.76
N GLY A 6 14.24 5.51 -2.46
CA GLY A 6 15.04 6.58 -1.84
C GLY A 6 14.26 7.85 -1.51
N VAL A 7 12.93 7.86 -1.61
CA VAL A 7 12.12 9.01 -1.19
C VAL A 7 12.14 9.17 0.33
N ALA A 8 12.75 10.26 0.80
CA ALA A 8 12.85 10.58 2.22
C ALA A 8 11.47 10.73 2.86
N GLY A 9 11.20 9.98 3.93
CA GLY A 9 9.91 9.96 4.61
C GLY A 9 8.82 9.12 3.91
N GLY A 10 9.15 8.46 2.80
CA GLY A 10 8.22 7.61 2.05
C GLY A 10 7.10 8.40 1.35
N TYR A 11 5.96 7.74 1.18
CA TYR A 11 4.81 8.29 0.45
C TYR A 11 3.64 8.48 1.40
N ASP A 12 3.25 9.73 1.64
CA ASP A 12 1.96 10.02 2.27
C ASP A 12 0.79 9.77 1.30
N TRP A 13 -0.42 9.72 1.84
CA TRP A 13 -1.63 9.45 1.05
C TRP A 13 -1.87 10.50 -0.05
N GLN A 14 -1.48 11.75 0.18
CA GLN A 14 -1.63 12.83 -0.79
C GLN A 14 -0.69 12.62 -1.98
N ARG A 15 0.55 12.20 -1.73
CA ARG A 15 1.52 11.90 -2.78
C ARG A 15 1.10 10.66 -3.58
N VAL A 16 0.58 9.63 -2.92
CA VAL A 16 0.00 8.46 -3.60
C VAL A 16 -1.16 8.88 -4.51
N GLN A 17 -2.05 9.76 -4.07
CA GLN A 17 -3.15 10.28 -4.88
C GLN A 17 -2.64 11.00 -6.14
N GLN A 18 -1.61 11.84 -6.01
CA GLN A 18 -1.02 12.57 -7.13
C GLN A 18 -0.41 11.62 -8.16
N LEU A 19 0.42 10.67 -7.72
CA LEU A 19 1.03 9.66 -8.59
C LEU A 19 -0.02 8.84 -9.33
N ALA A 20 -1.11 8.46 -8.65
CA ALA A 20 -2.22 7.74 -9.27
C ALA A 20 -2.98 8.61 -10.29
N ALA A 21 -3.13 9.92 -10.04
CA ALA A 21 -3.77 10.85 -10.97
C ALA A 21 -2.93 11.04 -12.23
N ASP A 22 -1.61 11.17 -12.08
CA ASP A 22 -0.65 11.29 -13.17
C ASP A 22 -0.63 10.01 -14.02
N ALA A 23 -0.52 8.84 -13.38
CA ALA A 23 -0.51 7.54 -14.07
C ALA A 23 -1.83 7.24 -14.81
N ARG A 24 -2.96 7.73 -14.29
CA ARG A 24 -4.29 7.56 -14.90
C ARG A 24 -4.62 8.64 -15.94
N CYS A 25 -3.84 9.70 -16.04
CA CYS A 25 -4.16 10.91 -16.80
C CYS A 25 -5.54 11.50 -16.41
N GLY A 26 -5.87 11.54 -15.12
CA GLY A 26 -7.18 12.04 -14.67
C GLY A 26 -7.34 12.13 -13.15
N SER A 27 -8.35 12.89 -12.71
CA SER A 27 -8.56 13.17 -11.28
C SER A 27 -8.84 11.89 -10.47
N VAL A 28 -8.12 11.73 -9.36
CA VAL A 28 -8.36 10.70 -8.34
C VAL A 28 -8.94 11.36 -7.10
N ARG A 29 -9.98 10.77 -6.52
CA ARG A 29 -10.60 11.24 -5.27
C ARG A 29 -10.27 10.27 -4.14
N MET A 30 -9.77 10.80 -3.03
CA MET A 30 -9.59 10.03 -1.81
C MET A 30 -10.92 9.92 -1.07
N VAL A 31 -11.28 8.73 -0.62
CA VAL A 31 -12.46 8.47 0.20
C VAL A 31 -11.98 7.88 1.52
N GLY A 32 -12.22 8.59 2.61
CA GLY A 32 -11.93 8.07 3.95
C GLY A 32 -12.96 7.01 4.33
N ILE A 33 -12.53 5.75 4.41
CA ILE A 33 -13.39 4.65 4.82
C ILE A 33 -13.10 4.34 6.29
N PRO A 34 -14.10 4.37 7.20
CA PRO A 34 -13.90 3.97 8.58
C PRO A 34 -13.40 2.53 8.68
N LEU A 35 -12.43 2.28 9.57
CA LEU A 35 -11.84 0.96 9.76
C LEU A 35 -12.85 -0.19 10.01
N PRO A 36 -13.96 0.02 10.75
CA PRO A 36 -14.98 -1.01 10.92
C PRO A 36 -15.68 -1.41 9.60
N VAL A 37 -15.89 -0.44 8.71
CA VAL A 37 -16.50 -0.68 7.38
C VAL A 37 -15.55 -1.47 6.50
N LEU A 38 -14.27 -1.10 6.48
CA LEU A 38 -13.21 -1.83 5.80
C LEU A 38 -13.16 -3.29 6.27
N THR A 39 -13.17 -3.51 7.59
CA THR A 39 -13.11 -4.85 8.19
C THR A 39 -14.32 -5.69 7.78
N GLY A 40 -15.53 -5.12 7.82
CA GLY A 40 -16.75 -5.79 7.36
C GLY A 40 -16.71 -6.16 5.88
N LEU A 41 -16.20 -5.26 5.02
CA LEU A 41 -16.04 -5.55 3.60
C LEU A 41 -15.04 -6.69 3.34
N ALA A 42 -13.95 -6.79 4.10
CA ALA A 42 -13.02 -7.93 3.98
C ALA A 42 -13.63 -9.25 4.44
N ASP A 43 -14.44 -9.24 5.51
CA ASP A 43 -15.10 -10.45 5.98
C ASP A 43 -16.13 -10.94 4.94
N ILE A 44 -16.88 -10.01 4.31
CA ILE A 44 -17.82 -10.29 3.22
C ILE A 44 -17.09 -10.77 1.95
N SER A 45 -16.03 -10.10 1.51
CA SER A 45 -15.27 -10.50 0.33
C SER A 45 -14.62 -11.87 0.52
N THR A 46 -14.10 -12.16 1.71
CA THR A 46 -13.51 -13.47 2.03
C THR A 46 -14.58 -14.57 2.03
N ALA A 47 -15.77 -14.30 2.57
CA ALA A 47 -16.89 -15.24 2.53
C ALA A 47 -17.37 -15.51 1.10
N LEU A 48 -17.54 -14.46 0.28
CA LEU A 48 -17.92 -14.57 -1.13
C LEU A 48 -16.87 -15.29 -1.98
N SER A 49 -15.59 -15.02 -1.74
CA SER A 49 -14.49 -15.68 -2.45
C SER A 49 -14.37 -17.17 -2.12
N ARG A 50 -14.65 -17.57 -0.88
CA ARG A 50 -14.73 -18.99 -0.50
C ARG A 50 -15.87 -19.72 -1.23
N LEU A 51 -16.99 -19.03 -1.47
CA LEU A 51 -18.12 -19.56 -2.24
C LEU A 51 -17.87 -19.56 -3.76
N ALA A 52 -17.12 -18.58 -4.27
CA ALA A 52 -16.88 -18.39 -5.71
C ALA A 52 -15.58 -19.04 -6.24
N GLY A 53 -14.75 -19.63 -5.37
CA GLY A 53 -13.48 -20.27 -5.76
C GLY A 53 -12.43 -19.31 -6.35
N LYS A 54 -12.61 -18.00 -6.16
CA LYS A 54 -11.71 -16.94 -6.65
C LYS A 54 -10.93 -16.34 -5.48
N GLU A 55 -9.63 -16.12 -5.67
CA GLU A 55 -8.81 -15.46 -4.65
C GLU A 55 -9.37 -14.07 -4.30
N PRO A 56 -9.71 -13.82 -3.02
CA PRO A 56 -10.20 -12.52 -2.60
C PRO A 56 -9.08 -11.47 -2.71
N MET A 57 -9.29 -10.43 -3.53
CA MET A 57 -8.37 -9.29 -3.59
C MET A 57 -8.28 -8.52 -2.26
N LEU A 58 -9.33 -8.59 -1.43
CA LEU A 58 -9.39 -7.96 -0.12
C LEU A 58 -9.53 -9.05 0.95
N THR A 59 -8.44 -9.34 1.67
CA THR A 59 -8.43 -10.25 2.82
C THR A 59 -8.23 -9.47 4.11
N ARG A 60 -8.57 -10.08 5.26
CA ARG A 60 -8.26 -9.51 6.58
C ARG A 60 -6.75 -9.26 6.77
N SER A 61 -5.90 -10.10 6.16
CA SER A 61 -4.45 -9.87 6.13
C SER A 61 -4.10 -8.61 5.34
N LYS A 62 -4.72 -8.40 4.17
CA LYS A 62 -4.51 -7.20 3.35
C LYS A 62 -4.97 -5.92 4.05
N ILE A 63 -6.02 -5.99 4.86
CA ILE A 63 -6.45 -4.84 5.69
C ILE A 63 -5.41 -4.53 6.77
N ARG A 64 -4.88 -5.54 7.46
CA ARG A 64 -3.83 -5.32 8.47
C ARG A 64 -2.58 -4.71 7.87
N GLU A 65 -2.20 -5.14 6.67
CA GLU A 65 -1.20 -4.46 5.86
C GLU A 65 -1.61 -3.01 5.62
N LEU A 66 -2.73 -2.74 4.95
CA LEU A 66 -3.13 -1.37 4.54
C LEU A 66 -3.32 -0.39 5.69
N THR A 67 -3.54 -0.89 6.90
CA THR A 67 -3.76 -0.08 8.12
C THR A 67 -2.51 0.02 8.99
N HIS A 68 -1.41 -0.59 8.57
CA HIS A 68 -0.12 -0.44 9.24
C HIS A 68 0.29 1.04 9.24
N ALA A 69 0.70 1.54 10.40
CA ALA A 69 0.97 2.97 10.59
C ALA A 69 2.19 3.46 9.79
N ASP A 70 3.12 2.56 9.50
CA ASP A 70 4.34 2.87 8.78
C ASP A 70 4.60 1.82 7.68
N TRP A 71 4.61 2.26 6.43
CA TRP A 71 4.93 1.45 5.25
C TRP A 71 6.31 1.79 4.67
N SER A 72 7.09 2.62 5.36
CA SER A 72 8.40 3.01 4.88
C SER A 72 9.40 1.87 4.98
N ALA A 73 10.23 1.74 3.95
CA ALA A 73 11.42 0.90 3.94
C ALA A 73 12.65 1.82 3.91
N SER A 74 13.75 1.40 4.53
CA SER A 74 14.98 2.20 4.63
C SER A 74 16.15 1.54 3.91
N ASN A 75 16.76 2.28 2.98
CA ASN A 75 17.98 1.88 2.29
C ASN A 75 19.26 2.07 3.12
N ASN A 76 19.18 2.63 4.34
CA ASN A 76 20.36 3.06 5.10
C ASN A 76 21.40 1.94 5.25
N ARG A 77 20.94 0.73 5.61
CA ARG A 77 21.85 -0.42 5.81
C ARG A 77 22.57 -0.85 4.53
N ILE A 78 21.87 -0.86 3.39
CA ILE A 78 22.50 -1.26 2.12
C ILE A 78 23.42 -0.17 1.58
N SER A 79 23.07 1.10 1.79
CA SER A 79 23.92 2.22 1.43
C SER A 79 25.19 2.27 2.28
N GLU A 80 25.12 1.96 3.58
CA GLU A 80 26.29 1.86 4.46
C GLU A 80 27.21 0.68 4.09
N ASP A 81 26.63 -0.49 3.79
CA ASP A 81 27.41 -1.72 3.56
C ASP A 81 28.08 -1.76 2.18
N ILE A 82 27.41 -1.26 1.14
CA ILE A 82 27.87 -1.42 -0.26
C ILE A 82 27.78 -0.15 -1.11
N ASN A 83 27.51 1.01 -0.51
CA ASN A 83 27.37 2.30 -1.20
C ASN A 83 26.35 2.24 -2.37
N TRP A 84 25.30 1.44 -2.19
CA TRP A 84 24.23 1.27 -3.17
C TRP A 84 23.17 2.37 -3.01
N PHE A 85 22.72 2.90 -4.14
CA PHE A 85 21.64 3.87 -4.23
C PHE A 85 20.69 3.46 -5.36
N PRO A 86 19.37 3.67 -5.20
CA PRO A 86 18.41 3.36 -6.25
C PRO A 86 18.70 4.20 -7.50
N GLY A 87 18.66 3.55 -8.67
CA GLY A 87 18.77 4.21 -9.97
C GLY A 87 17.45 4.86 -10.38
N ILE A 88 17.55 5.93 -11.18
CA ILE A 88 16.40 6.58 -11.83
C ILE A 88 15.96 5.77 -13.04
#